data_AF-M1QF57-F1
#
_entry.id   AF-M1QF57-F1
#
_cell.length_a   1.000
_cell.length_b   1.000
_cell.length_c   1.000
_cell.angle_alpha   90.00
_cell.angle_beta   90.00
_cell.angle_gamma   90.00
#
_symmetry.space_group_name_H-M   'P 1'
#
loop_
_entity.id
_entity.type
_entity.pdbx_description
1 polymer ?
#
loop_
_entity_poly.entity_id
_entity_poly.type
_entity_poly.pdbx_seq_one_letter_code
_entity_poly.pdbx_strand_id
1 'polypeptide(L)'
;MTEESLETESLETDRKLIQHFPGRVVRKDLTKLLKVGHNVPVYVLEYLLGSYCADDDEEVIQEGIQIVKNILSQNYVRPDEAEKIKSRIRETGYYTVIDKITVILNERRDIYEAEFSNLGLKNIEIDSDYVIKYDKLLGGGIWCMIKMEYSTESASSPFIISSLKPIQIPNVNIQEILAERKNFTKDEWIDVLMRSIGMEPTQLETSTKWHMLERLVPLVENNYNLCELGPKSTGKSHVYKEISPNTILMSGGQTTVANLFYNMGTRQIGLVGFWDVVAFDEVAGIRFKDKDGIQILKDYMASGSFARGKEQKNANASIVFVGNVNQSIESLLKTSHLFSPFPEAMNSDTAFFDRMHYYLPGWEIPLYGQVWIHS
;
A
#
# COMPACT_ATOMS: atom_id res chain seq x y z
N MET A 1 -26.72 -21.72 8.37
CA MET A 1 -26.58 -21.03 9.66
C MET A 1 -27.52 -19.83 9.66
N THR A 2 -28.11 -19.49 10.80
CA THR A 2 -28.94 -18.27 10.94
C THR A 2 -28.04 -17.05 11.12
N GLU A 3 -28.52 -15.84 10.78
CA GLU A 3 -27.75 -14.59 10.98
C GLU A 3 -27.25 -14.44 12.42
N GLU A 4 -28.09 -14.76 13.40
CA GLU A 4 -27.77 -14.71 14.83
C GLU A 4 -26.61 -15.66 15.23
N SER A 5 -26.49 -16.82 14.57
CA SER A 5 -25.35 -17.73 14.80
C SER A 5 -24.05 -17.21 14.21
N LEU A 6 -24.10 -16.54 13.05
CA LEU A 6 -22.93 -15.93 12.42
C LEU A 6 -22.43 -14.72 13.22
N GLU A 7 -23.34 -13.91 13.75
CA GLU A 7 -23.01 -12.79 14.65
C GLU A 7 -22.34 -13.28 15.95
N THR A 8 -22.83 -14.38 16.52
CA THR A 8 -22.25 -14.95 17.76
C THR A 8 -20.82 -15.47 17.54
N GLU A 9 -20.57 -16.22 16.46
CA GLU A 9 -19.22 -16.70 16.11
C GLU A 9 -18.26 -15.55 15.77
N SER A 10 -18.78 -14.52 15.10
CA SER A 10 -18.08 -13.28 14.80
C SER A 10 -17.58 -12.57 16.07
N LEU A 11 -18.44 -12.43 17.08
CA LEU A 11 -18.10 -11.83 18.36
C LEU A 11 -17.10 -12.68 19.16
N GLU A 12 -17.18 -14.01 19.06
CA GLU A 12 -16.18 -14.90 19.66
C GLU A 12 -14.79 -14.68 19.04
N THR A 13 -14.72 -14.53 17.71
CA THR A 13 -13.48 -14.25 16.98
C THR A 13 -12.86 -12.93 17.42
N ASP A 14 -13.66 -11.88 17.63
CA ASP A 14 -13.16 -10.58 18.13
C ASP A 14 -12.58 -10.68 19.54
N ARG A 15 -13.25 -11.42 20.43
CA ARG A 15 -12.75 -11.64 21.79
C ARG A 15 -11.41 -12.39 21.79
N LYS A 16 -11.27 -13.41 20.92
CA LYS A 16 -10.00 -14.12 20.73
C LYS A 16 -8.91 -13.20 20.18
N LEU A 17 -9.25 -12.32 19.22
CA LEU A 17 -8.30 -11.35 18.67
C LEU A 17 -7.77 -10.39 19.74
N ILE A 18 -8.64 -9.81 20.55
CA ILE A 18 -8.26 -8.89 21.64
C ILE A 18 -7.39 -9.62 22.68
N GLN A 19 -7.75 -10.86 23.01
CA GLN A 19 -7.03 -11.67 23.99
C GLN A 19 -5.62 -12.07 23.50
N HIS A 20 -5.49 -12.53 22.25
CA HIS A 20 -4.25 -13.11 21.72
C HIS A 20 -3.36 -12.08 21.01
N PHE A 21 -3.91 -10.94 20.60
CA PHE A 21 -3.18 -9.86 19.93
C PHE A 21 -3.44 -8.49 20.58
N PRO A 22 -3.18 -8.34 21.90
CA PRO A 22 -3.45 -7.09 22.61
C PRO A 22 -2.64 -5.92 21.99
N GLY A 23 -3.30 -4.77 21.81
CA GLY A 23 -2.70 -3.57 21.22
C GLY A 23 -2.40 -3.66 19.72
N ARG A 24 -2.90 -4.70 19.02
CA ARG A 24 -2.76 -4.86 17.56
C ARG A 24 -4.10 -4.88 16.83
N VAL A 25 -5.20 -4.77 17.57
CA VAL A 25 -6.56 -4.69 17.03
C VAL A 25 -6.95 -3.21 16.95
N VAL A 26 -7.54 -2.82 15.82
CA VAL A 26 -7.97 -1.45 15.56
C VAL A 26 -9.42 -1.46 15.07
N ARG A 27 -10.24 -0.57 15.63
CA ARG A 27 -11.61 -0.31 15.18
C ARG A 27 -11.59 0.40 13.82
N LYS A 28 -11.71 -0.39 12.74
CA LYS A 28 -11.58 0.09 11.34
C LYS A 28 -12.76 0.96 10.89
N ASP A 29 -13.93 0.79 11.48
CA ASP A 29 -15.11 1.64 11.26
C ASP A 29 -14.79 3.13 11.53
N LEU A 30 -13.94 3.42 12.52
CA LEU A 30 -13.52 4.78 12.88
C LEU A 30 -12.68 5.47 11.79
N THR A 31 -11.99 4.71 10.92
CA THR A 31 -11.18 5.28 9.84
C THR A 31 -12.04 6.11 8.86
N LYS A 32 -13.30 5.70 8.64
CA LYS A 32 -14.24 6.42 7.75
C LYS A 32 -14.57 7.80 8.29
N LEU A 33 -14.75 7.94 9.60
CA LEU A 33 -15.03 9.22 10.27
C LEU A 33 -13.85 10.20 10.12
N LEU A 34 -12.63 9.68 10.06
CA LEU A 34 -11.39 10.48 9.96
C LEU A 34 -11.00 10.82 8.52
N LYS A 35 -11.38 9.98 7.54
CA LYS A 35 -11.06 10.21 6.11
C LYS A 35 -11.76 11.45 5.55
N VAL A 36 -12.85 11.91 6.18
CA VAL A 36 -13.57 13.12 5.79
C VAL A 36 -12.71 14.35 6.05
N GLY A 37 -12.09 14.87 4.99
CA GLY A 37 -11.36 16.14 5.01
C GLY A 37 -9.86 16.04 4.74
N HIS A 38 -9.26 14.84 4.81
CA HIS A 38 -7.83 14.62 4.57
C HIS A 38 -7.59 13.45 3.60
N ASN A 39 -6.83 13.67 2.52
CA ASN A 39 -6.42 12.60 1.60
C ASN A 39 -5.20 11.85 2.16
N VAL A 40 -5.42 11.10 3.24
CA VAL A 40 -4.41 10.34 3.99
C VAL A 40 -4.62 8.84 3.72
N PRO A 41 -3.57 8.04 3.51
CA PRO A 41 -3.71 6.59 3.35
C PRO A 41 -4.35 5.92 4.56
N VAL A 42 -5.18 4.89 4.36
CA VAL A 42 -5.92 4.23 5.45
C VAL A 42 -4.98 3.63 6.50
N TYR A 43 -3.89 2.98 6.11
CA TYR A 43 -2.92 2.42 7.07
C TYR A 43 -2.29 3.49 8.00
N VAL A 44 -2.20 4.75 7.56
CA VAL A 44 -1.73 5.85 8.43
C VAL A 44 -2.78 6.16 9.50
N LEU A 45 -4.06 6.16 9.12
CA LEU A 45 -5.17 6.35 10.06
C LEU A 45 -5.24 5.17 11.05
N GLU A 46 -5.11 3.94 10.57
CA GLU A 46 -5.14 2.73 11.40
C GLU A 46 -3.99 2.74 12.42
N TYR A 47 -2.79 3.16 12.04
CA TYR A 47 -1.67 3.31 12.97
C TYR A 47 -1.95 4.35 14.07
N LEU A 48 -2.51 5.50 13.71
CA LEU A 48 -2.84 6.55 14.68
C LEU A 48 -3.96 6.09 15.61
N LEU A 49 -5.01 5.48 15.08
CA LEU A 49 -6.09 4.88 15.88
C LEU A 49 -5.55 3.79 16.80
N GLY A 50 -4.72 2.87 16.32
CA GLY A 50 -4.10 1.85 17.17
C GLY A 50 -3.18 2.41 18.25
N SER A 51 -2.68 3.65 18.10
CA SER A 51 -1.85 4.32 19.11
C SER A 51 -2.66 5.06 20.17
N TYR A 52 -3.87 5.51 19.86
CA TYR A 52 -4.67 6.42 20.71
C TYR A 52 -6.08 5.91 21.05
N CYS A 53 -6.56 4.85 20.41
CA CYS A 53 -7.89 4.25 20.55
C CYS A 53 -7.79 2.73 20.80
N ALA A 54 -6.80 2.30 21.59
CA ALA A 54 -6.53 0.88 21.86
C ALA A 54 -7.34 0.28 23.03
N ASP A 55 -8.36 1.00 23.51
CA ASP A 55 -9.21 0.62 24.64
C ASP A 55 -10.64 0.30 24.14
N ASP A 56 -11.39 -0.43 24.96
CA ASP A 56 -12.74 -0.91 24.69
C ASP A 56 -13.79 0.10 25.19
N ASP A 57 -13.38 1.04 26.04
CA ASP A 57 -14.22 2.08 26.62
C ASP A 57 -14.56 3.17 25.58
N GLU A 58 -15.86 3.37 25.35
CA GLU A 58 -16.36 4.33 24.36
C GLU A 58 -15.94 5.77 24.68
N GLU A 59 -15.85 6.18 25.94
CA GLU A 59 -15.39 7.53 26.31
C GLU A 59 -13.91 7.73 25.93
N VAL A 60 -13.07 6.74 26.23
CA VAL A 60 -11.65 6.73 25.87
C VAL A 60 -11.45 6.74 24.35
N ILE A 61 -12.28 5.97 23.62
CA ILE A 61 -12.26 5.95 22.15
C ILE A 61 -12.59 7.34 21.59
N GLN A 62 -13.63 8.02 22.09
CA GLN A 62 -14.01 9.35 21.61
C GLN A 62 -12.92 10.41 21.85
N GLU A 63 -12.28 10.37 23.03
CA GLU A 63 -11.11 11.21 23.32
C GLU A 63 -9.96 10.92 22.35
N GLY A 64 -9.65 9.64 22.13
CA GLY A 64 -8.64 9.18 21.18
C GLY A 64 -8.90 9.68 19.75
N ILE A 65 -10.15 9.58 19.29
CA ILE A 65 -10.57 10.10 17.97
C ILE A 65 -10.28 11.60 17.87
N GLN A 66 -10.59 12.37 18.91
CA GLN A 66 -10.35 13.81 18.92
C GLN A 66 -8.85 14.14 18.89
N ILE A 67 -8.01 13.37 19.59
CA ILE A 67 -6.55 13.47 19.53
C ILE A 67 -6.07 13.21 18.10
N VAL A 68 -6.54 12.14 17.45
CA VAL A 68 -6.14 11.81 16.07
C VAL A 68 -6.57 12.89 15.08
N LYS A 69 -7.78 13.44 15.21
CA LYS A 69 -8.24 14.59 14.40
C LYS A 69 -7.34 15.81 14.56
N ASN A 70 -6.92 16.11 15.79
CA ASN A 70 -6.01 17.22 16.08
C ASN A 70 -4.63 16.98 15.44
N ILE A 71 -4.08 15.77 15.56
CA ILE A 71 -2.80 15.41 14.93
C ILE A 71 -2.87 15.55 13.41
N LEU A 72 -3.92 15.02 12.76
CA LEU A 72 -4.06 15.09 11.31
C LEU A 72 -4.26 16.53 10.82
N SER A 73 -5.07 17.33 11.52
CA SER A 73 -5.31 18.72 11.13
C SER A 73 -4.08 19.62 11.28
N GLN A 74 -3.23 19.36 12.29
CA GLN A 74 -2.07 20.19 12.57
C GLN A 74 -0.79 19.70 11.91
N ASN A 75 -0.57 18.39 11.87
CA ASN A 75 0.73 17.82 11.51
C ASN A 75 0.75 17.23 10.09
N TYR A 76 -0.37 16.81 9.51
CA TYR A 76 -0.36 16.26 8.15
C TYR A 76 -0.03 17.33 7.11
N VAL A 77 1.04 17.10 6.35
CA VAL A 77 1.48 18.05 5.33
C VAL A 77 0.66 17.88 4.07
N ARG A 78 -0.10 18.92 3.73
CA ARG A 78 -0.74 19.04 2.41
C ARG A 78 0.22 19.78 1.47
N PRO A 79 0.44 19.30 0.22
CA PRO A 79 1.38 19.94 -0.70
C PRO A 79 1.10 21.43 -0.96
N ASP A 80 -0.17 21.84 -0.98
CA ASP A 80 -0.59 23.23 -1.17
C ASP A 80 -0.34 24.14 0.05
N GLU A 81 -0.06 23.56 1.22
CA GLU A 81 0.23 24.28 2.46
C GLU A 81 1.69 24.15 2.91
N ALA A 82 2.55 23.53 2.09
CA ALA A 82 3.95 23.26 2.42
C ALA A 82 4.71 24.51 2.89
N GLU A 83 4.56 25.64 2.19
CA GLU A 83 5.25 26.90 2.55
C GLU A 83 4.75 27.49 3.88
N LYS A 84 3.46 27.31 4.22
CA LYS A 84 2.94 27.73 5.53
C LYS A 84 3.57 26.91 6.65
N ILE A 85 3.74 25.61 6.44
CA ILE A 85 4.36 24.70 7.42
C ILE A 85 5.85 24.99 7.56
N LYS A 86 6.58 25.22 6.46
CA LYS A 86 7.98 25.67 6.50
C LYS A 86 8.15 26.98 7.26
N SER A 87 7.28 27.94 7.00
CA SER A 87 7.23 29.21 7.72
C SER A 87 6.98 28.98 9.22
N ARG A 88 6.01 28.13 9.57
CA ARG A 88 5.76 27.77 10.97
C ARG A 88 7.00 27.17 11.64
N ILE A 89 7.65 26.17 11.03
CA ILE A 89 8.89 25.57 11.53
C ILE A 89 9.97 26.64 11.80
N ARG A 90 10.13 27.59 10.88
CA ARG A 90 11.08 28.70 11.01
C ARG A 90 10.72 29.65 12.17
N GLU A 91 9.46 30.05 12.29
CA GLU A 91 9.04 31.03 13.31
C GLU A 91 8.97 30.42 14.71
N THR A 92 8.60 29.13 14.84
CA THR A 92 8.53 28.45 16.14
C THR A 92 9.85 27.78 16.55
N GLY A 93 10.78 27.59 15.61
CA GLY A 93 12.04 26.87 15.81
C GLY A 93 11.89 25.34 15.82
N TYR A 94 10.69 24.81 16.06
CA TYR A 94 10.38 23.39 16.00
C TYR A 94 8.93 23.13 15.59
N TYR A 95 8.68 22.02 14.89
CA TYR A 95 7.33 21.57 14.56
C TYR A 95 7.29 20.08 14.25
N THR A 96 6.18 19.41 14.54
CA THR A 96 5.99 18.01 14.11
C THR A 96 5.19 17.97 12.83
N VAL A 97 5.63 17.16 11.87
CA VAL A 97 4.94 16.94 10.59
C VAL A 97 4.69 15.45 10.35
N ILE A 98 3.64 15.13 9.61
CA ILE A 98 3.40 13.80 9.04
C ILE A 98 3.58 13.93 7.54
N ASP A 99 4.61 13.27 7.02
CA ASP A 99 4.99 13.29 5.61
C ASP A 99 5.62 11.95 5.20
N LYS A 100 5.66 11.68 3.90
CA LYS A 100 6.38 10.54 3.33
C LYS A 100 7.83 10.95 3.05
N ILE A 101 8.77 10.18 3.56
CA ILE A 101 10.21 10.43 3.40
C ILE A 101 10.89 9.31 2.62
N THR A 102 11.72 9.71 1.65
CA THR A 102 12.72 8.87 0.98
C THR A 102 14.11 9.34 1.37
N VAL A 103 15.09 8.43 1.40
CA VAL A 103 16.48 8.72 1.76
C VAL A 103 17.40 8.22 0.64
N ILE A 104 18.46 8.97 0.38
CA ILE A 104 19.55 8.57 -0.51
C ILE A 104 20.90 8.69 0.21
N LEU A 105 21.89 7.89 -0.20
CA LEU A 105 23.27 8.06 0.22
C LEU A 105 23.95 9.11 -0.67
N ASN A 106 24.42 10.20 -0.09
CA ASN A 106 25.28 11.17 -0.76
C ASN A 106 26.75 10.72 -0.64
N GLU A 107 27.21 9.92 -1.61
CA GLU A 107 28.57 9.36 -1.63
C GLU A 107 29.68 10.42 -1.62
N ARG A 108 29.40 11.65 -2.06
CA ARG A 108 30.40 12.73 -2.07
C ARG A 108 30.65 13.33 -0.70
N ARG A 109 29.59 13.37 0.12
CA ARG A 109 29.62 13.92 1.49
C ARG A 109 29.68 12.83 2.56
N ASP A 110 29.48 11.57 2.16
CA ASP A 110 29.36 10.41 3.04
C ASP A 110 28.28 10.57 4.12
N ILE A 111 27.11 11.05 3.71
CA ILE A 111 25.94 11.24 4.57
C ILE A 111 24.67 10.74 3.91
N TYR A 112 23.65 10.45 4.71
CA TYR A 112 22.30 10.22 4.22
C TYR A 112 21.52 11.53 4.10
N GLU A 113 20.79 11.67 3.00
CA GLU A 113 19.98 12.84 2.69
C GLU A 113 18.52 12.43 2.44
N ALA A 114 17.62 13.00 3.22
CA ALA A 114 16.18 12.80 3.13
C ALA A 114 15.51 13.79 2.15
N GLU A 115 14.49 13.30 1.46
CA GLU A 115 13.56 14.06 0.64
C GLU A 115 12.13 13.86 1.15
N PHE A 116 11.42 14.97 1.37
CA PHE A 116 10.05 15.03 1.86
C PHE A 116 9.09 15.17 0.69
N SER A 117 8.14 14.23 0.57
CA SER A 117 7.18 14.19 -0.53
C SER A 117 6.29 15.44 -0.58
N ASN A 118 5.63 15.78 0.52
CA ASN A 118 4.63 16.84 0.53
C ASN A 118 5.21 18.19 0.95
N LEU A 119 6.15 18.20 1.90
CA LEU A 119 6.82 19.43 2.33
C LEU A 119 7.81 19.92 1.26
N GLY A 120 8.29 19.04 0.38
CA GLY A 120 9.19 19.38 -0.72
C GLY A 120 10.58 19.83 -0.28
N LEU A 121 10.99 19.50 0.96
CA LEU A 121 12.37 19.66 1.41
C LEU A 121 13.24 18.55 0.80
N LYS A 122 14.44 18.91 0.38
CA LYS A 122 15.43 18.00 -0.20
C LYS A 122 16.78 18.21 0.46
N ASN A 123 17.65 17.20 0.36
CA ASN A 123 19.02 17.23 0.87
C ASN A 123 19.07 17.52 2.38
N ILE A 124 18.09 17.02 3.14
CA ILE A 124 18.03 17.17 4.58
C ILE A 124 18.83 16.03 5.21
N GLU A 125 19.88 16.34 5.96
CA GLU A 125 20.70 15.31 6.60
C GLU A 125 19.86 14.49 7.59
N ILE A 126 20.06 13.17 7.58
CA ILE A 126 19.38 12.23 8.47
C ILE A 126 20.41 11.27 9.09
N ASP A 127 20.20 10.96 10.37
CA ASP A 127 21.05 10.01 11.10
C ASP A 127 21.01 8.61 10.46
N SER A 128 22.18 7.99 10.31
CA SER A 128 22.33 6.63 9.78
C SER A 128 21.58 5.57 10.58
N ASP A 129 21.36 5.78 11.88
CA ASP A 129 20.62 4.85 12.74
C ASP A 129 19.19 4.64 12.25
N TYR A 130 18.54 5.69 11.74
CA TYR A 130 17.21 5.58 11.14
C TYR A 130 17.24 4.74 9.88
N VAL A 131 18.28 4.89 9.06
CA VAL A 131 18.42 4.19 7.79
C VAL A 131 18.71 2.70 8.01
N ILE A 132 19.59 2.37 8.96
CA ILE A 132 19.90 0.99 9.34
C ILE A 132 18.66 0.29 9.91
N LYS A 133 17.89 1.01 10.73
CA LYS A 133 16.70 0.46 11.37
C LYS A 133 15.52 0.34 10.40
N TYR A 134 15.42 1.21 9.41
CA TYR A 134 14.30 1.30 8.49
C TYR A 134 14.80 1.35 7.03
N ASP A 135 15.26 0.21 6.53
CA ASP A 135 15.84 0.02 5.19
C ASP A 135 14.95 0.53 4.04
N LYS A 136 13.63 0.43 4.18
CA LYS A 136 12.64 0.93 3.20
C LYS A 136 12.70 2.45 2.99
N LEU A 137 13.38 3.21 3.86
CA LEU A 137 13.69 4.63 3.62
C LEU A 137 14.54 4.80 2.34
N LEU A 138 15.44 3.86 2.02
CA LEU A 138 16.30 3.88 0.83
C LEU A 138 15.59 3.42 -0.47
N GLY A 139 14.30 3.07 -0.40
CA GLY A 139 13.51 2.58 -1.52
C GLY A 139 12.34 3.50 -1.85
N GLY A 140 11.11 2.96 -1.75
CA GLY A 140 9.87 3.67 -2.07
C GLY A 140 9.44 4.75 -1.07
N GLY A 141 10.16 4.88 0.06
CA GLY A 141 9.91 5.84 1.13
C GLY A 141 8.80 5.43 2.09
N ILE A 142 8.85 5.97 3.30
CA ILE A 142 7.96 5.59 4.42
C ILE A 142 7.23 6.82 4.95
N TRP A 143 5.94 6.67 5.27
CA TRP A 143 5.22 7.69 6.03
C TRP A 143 5.73 7.76 7.45
N CYS A 144 6.13 8.95 7.89
CA CYS A 144 6.72 9.17 9.19
C CYS A 144 6.05 10.34 9.90
N MET A 145 5.99 10.26 11.23
CA MET A 145 5.85 11.42 12.08
C MET A 145 7.26 11.95 12.38
N ILE A 146 7.54 13.17 11.96
CA ILE A 146 8.87 13.76 11.97
C ILE A 146 8.86 15.01 12.82
N LYS A 147 9.75 15.09 13.80
CA LYS A 147 10.03 16.35 14.50
C LYS A 147 11.09 17.10 13.72
N MET A 148 10.71 18.29 13.28
CA MET A 148 11.57 19.24 12.57
C MET A 148 12.05 20.31 13.53
N GLU A 149 13.30 20.70 13.39
CA GLU A 149 13.90 21.86 14.03
C GLU A 149 14.41 22.83 12.97
N TYR A 150 14.56 24.10 13.36
CA TYR A 150 15.10 25.15 12.50
C TYR A 150 16.31 25.81 13.16
N SER A 151 17.48 25.72 12.52
CA SER A 151 18.71 26.37 12.99
C SER A 151 19.56 26.87 11.82
N THR A 152 19.93 28.14 11.86
CA THR A 152 20.78 28.79 10.84
C THR A 152 22.28 28.47 11.01
N GLU A 153 22.67 27.74 12.05
CA GLU A 153 24.06 27.37 12.31
C GLU A 153 24.50 26.11 11.55
N SER A 154 23.55 25.36 10.98
CA SER A 154 23.80 24.14 10.21
C SER A 154 24.19 24.45 8.76
N ALA A 155 25.18 23.73 8.23
CA ALA A 155 25.88 24.13 7.01
C ALA A 155 25.20 23.75 5.68
N SER A 156 24.17 22.88 5.66
CA SER A 156 23.54 22.42 4.40
C SER A 156 22.06 22.77 4.24
N SER A 157 21.30 22.85 5.33
CA SER A 157 19.90 23.26 5.31
C SER A 157 19.51 23.72 6.70
N PRO A 158 18.80 24.85 6.87
CA PRO A 158 18.37 25.27 8.19
C PRO A 158 17.32 24.34 8.81
N PHE A 159 16.70 23.47 8.01
CA PHE A 159 15.76 22.46 8.49
C PHE A 159 16.50 21.19 8.92
N ILE A 160 16.23 20.73 10.14
CA ILE A 160 16.88 19.58 10.77
C ILE A 160 15.82 18.55 11.18
N ILE A 161 16.08 17.27 10.90
CA ILE A 161 15.27 16.16 11.43
C ILE A 161 15.77 15.84 12.83
N SER A 162 15.04 16.21 13.88
CA SER A 162 15.42 15.89 15.26
C SER A 162 14.93 14.52 15.70
N SER A 163 13.79 14.06 15.18
CA SER A 163 13.39 12.66 15.33
C SER A 163 12.49 12.19 14.20
N LEU A 164 12.57 10.90 13.89
CA LEU A 164 11.76 10.25 12.86
C LEU A 164 11.11 8.98 13.43
N LYS A 165 9.78 8.93 13.38
CA LYS A 165 9.00 7.75 13.79
C LYS A 165 8.16 7.26 12.61
N PRO A 166 8.49 6.09 12.02
CA PRO A 166 7.66 5.50 10.97
C PRO A 166 6.24 5.20 11.46
N ILE A 167 5.25 5.55 10.63
CA ILE A 167 3.83 5.25 10.82
C ILE A 167 3.57 3.87 10.21
N GLN A 168 4.19 2.87 10.80
CA GLN A 168 4.04 1.47 10.46
C GLN A 168 4.28 0.63 11.72
N ILE A 169 3.79 -0.61 11.73
CA ILE A 169 4.11 -1.53 12.81
C ILE A 169 5.63 -1.78 12.77
N PRO A 170 6.39 -1.36 13.78
CA PRO A 170 7.85 -1.22 13.67
C PRO A 170 8.58 -2.57 13.59
N ASN A 171 8.00 -3.64 14.14
CA ASN A 171 8.50 -5.00 14.05
C ASN A 171 7.34 -5.98 14.23
N VAL A 172 7.11 -6.83 13.23
CA VAL A 172 6.19 -7.96 13.35
C VAL A 172 7.00 -9.18 13.74
N ASN A 173 6.78 -9.70 14.95
CA ASN A 173 7.37 -10.97 15.35
C ASN A 173 6.56 -12.12 14.74
N ILE A 174 7.02 -12.64 13.62
CA ILE A 174 6.34 -13.74 12.90
C ILE A 174 6.17 -14.96 13.81
N GLN A 175 7.13 -15.26 14.68
CA GLN A 175 7.05 -16.42 15.58
C GLN A 175 5.92 -16.25 16.61
N GLU A 176 5.72 -15.04 17.09
CA GLU A 176 4.60 -14.71 17.99
C GLU A 176 3.25 -14.88 17.25
N ILE A 177 3.12 -14.36 16.03
CA ILE A 177 1.91 -14.55 15.22
C ILE A 177 1.63 -16.04 14.98
N LEU A 178 2.65 -16.83 14.66
CA LEU A 178 2.51 -18.27 14.45
C LEU A 178 2.14 -19.03 15.73
N ALA A 179 2.60 -18.56 16.90
CA ALA A 179 2.22 -19.14 18.18
C ALA A 179 0.75 -18.85 18.49
N GLU A 180 0.34 -17.59 18.41
CA GLU A 180 -1.02 -17.15 18.74
C GLU A 180 -2.07 -17.63 17.74
N ARG A 181 -1.71 -17.73 16.45
CA ARG A 181 -2.56 -18.31 15.39
C ARG A 181 -3.08 -19.71 15.74
N LYS A 182 -2.36 -20.49 16.55
CA LYS A 182 -2.78 -21.85 16.95
C LYS A 182 -4.05 -21.86 17.80
N ASN A 183 -4.43 -20.72 18.38
CA ASN A 183 -5.67 -20.56 19.14
C ASN A 183 -6.90 -20.31 18.25
N PHE A 184 -6.72 -20.22 16.94
CA PHE A 184 -7.76 -20.00 15.95
C PHE A 184 -7.91 -21.23 15.05
N THR A 185 -9.16 -21.55 14.71
CA THR A 185 -9.47 -22.49 13.64
C THR A 185 -9.13 -21.89 12.28
N LYS A 186 -9.18 -22.72 11.22
CA LYS A 186 -8.94 -22.26 9.86
C LYS A 186 -9.93 -21.16 9.45
N ASP A 187 -11.21 -21.35 9.72
CA ASP A 187 -12.26 -20.44 9.27
C ASP A 187 -12.21 -19.12 10.06
N GLU A 188 -12.00 -19.19 11.38
CA GLU A 188 -11.73 -18.00 12.20
C GLU A 188 -10.50 -17.24 11.68
N TRP A 189 -9.42 -17.94 11.32
CA TRP A 189 -8.23 -17.26 10.80
C TRP A 189 -8.46 -16.60 9.44
N ILE A 190 -9.27 -17.20 8.56
CA ILE A 190 -9.68 -16.56 7.31
C ILE A 190 -10.46 -15.28 7.62
N ASP A 191 -11.35 -15.32 8.60
CA ASP A 191 -12.16 -14.17 9.01
C ASP A 191 -11.31 -13.06 9.62
N VAL A 192 -10.30 -13.41 10.44
CA VAL A 192 -9.27 -12.49 10.91
C VAL A 192 -8.55 -11.80 9.75
N LEU A 193 -8.16 -12.54 8.71
CA LEU A 193 -7.49 -11.96 7.54
C LEU A 193 -8.43 -11.03 6.75
N MET A 194 -9.70 -11.40 6.59
CA MET A 194 -10.72 -10.54 5.96
C MET A 194 -10.90 -9.23 6.74
N ARG A 195 -11.00 -9.30 8.07
CA ARG A 195 -11.10 -8.12 8.91
C ARG A 195 -9.87 -7.25 8.82
N SER A 196 -8.69 -7.86 8.77
CA SER A 196 -7.41 -7.16 8.64
C SER A 196 -7.29 -6.34 7.35
N ILE A 197 -8.04 -6.69 6.30
CA ILE A 197 -8.11 -5.90 5.06
C ILE A 197 -9.35 -5.00 4.97
N GLY A 198 -10.15 -4.91 6.05
CA GLY A 198 -11.32 -4.02 6.16
C GLY A 198 -12.64 -4.63 5.70
N MET A 199 -12.71 -5.94 5.53
CA MET A 199 -13.90 -6.65 5.04
C MET A 199 -14.67 -7.31 6.18
N GLU A 200 -16.00 -7.32 6.11
CA GLU A 200 -16.86 -8.00 7.08
C GLU A 200 -17.12 -9.45 6.63
N PRO A 201 -16.49 -10.45 7.27
CA PRO A 201 -16.56 -11.85 6.82
C PRO A 201 -17.96 -12.47 6.90
N THR A 202 -18.83 -12.01 7.80
CA THR A 202 -20.20 -12.56 7.96
C THR A 202 -21.08 -12.27 6.74
N GLN A 203 -20.73 -11.26 5.94
CA GLN A 203 -21.46 -10.86 4.74
C GLN A 203 -20.85 -11.44 3.46
N LEU A 204 -19.85 -12.33 3.58
CA LEU A 204 -19.12 -12.89 2.45
C LEU A 204 -19.32 -14.39 2.33
N GLU A 205 -19.67 -14.82 1.12
CA GLU A 205 -19.61 -16.23 0.72
C GLU A 205 -18.17 -16.76 0.80
N THR A 206 -18.03 -18.06 1.07
CA THR A 206 -16.70 -18.69 1.22
C THR A 206 -15.82 -18.52 -0.01
N SER A 207 -16.38 -18.65 -1.22
CA SER A 207 -15.66 -18.43 -2.47
C SER A 207 -15.12 -16.99 -2.59
N THR A 208 -15.92 -16.01 -2.18
CA THR A 208 -15.51 -14.60 -2.18
C THR A 208 -14.37 -14.35 -1.20
N LYS A 209 -14.38 -14.98 -0.01
CA LYS A 209 -13.25 -14.89 0.95
C LYS A 209 -11.95 -15.37 0.31
N TRP A 210 -11.99 -16.46 -0.45
CA TRP A 210 -10.81 -16.96 -1.19
C TRP A 210 -10.32 -15.98 -2.26
N HIS A 211 -11.22 -15.39 -3.04
CA HIS A 211 -10.85 -14.35 -4.01
C HIS A 211 -10.22 -13.14 -3.34
N MET A 212 -10.72 -12.72 -2.18
CA MET A 212 -10.12 -11.63 -1.41
C MET A 212 -8.72 -11.97 -0.90
N LEU A 213 -8.49 -13.20 -0.44
CA LEU A 213 -7.17 -13.68 -0.05
C LEU A 213 -6.20 -13.74 -1.25
N GLU A 214 -6.68 -14.16 -2.42
CA GLU A 214 -5.87 -14.21 -3.64
C GLU A 214 -5.34 -12.82 -4.04
N ARG A 215 -6.10 -11.73 -3.79
CA ARG A 215 -5.61 -10.35 -3.97
C ARG A 215 -4.38 -10.02 -3.10
N LEU A 216 -4.16 -10.76 -2.02
CA LEU A 216 -3.03 -10.54 -1.10
C LEU A 216 -1.81 -11.37 -1.46
N VAL A 217 -1.95 -12.42 -2.27
CA VAL A 217 -0.83 -13.29 -2.68
C VAL A 217 0.31 -12.49 -3.34
N PRO A 218 0.06 -11.53 -4.25
CA PRO A 218 1.12 -10.68 -4.81
C PRO A 218 1.98 -9.93 -3.77
N LEU A 219 1.45 -9.67 -2.57
CA LEU A 219 2.14 -8.95 -1.50
C LEU A 219 3.07 -9.85 -0.67
N VAL A 220 2.91 -11.17 -0.75
CA VAL A 220 3.66 -12.14 0.07
C VAL A 220 4.51 -13.10 -0.74
N GLU A 221 4.18 -13.29 -2.03
CA GLU A 221 4.96 -14.07 -2.98
C GLU A 221 5.66 -13.15 -3.99
N ASN A 222 6.96 -13.39 -4.20
CA ASN A 222 7.76 -12.59 -5.14
C ASN A 222 7.38 -12.90 -6.60
N ASN A 223 7.30 -11.86 -7.42
CA ASN A 223 7.01 -11.95 -8.87
C ASN A 223 5.71 -12.74 -9.20
N TYR A 224 4.71 -12.69 -8.31
CA TYR A 224 3.41 -13.32 -8.53
C TYR A 224 2.49 -12.41 -9.35
N ASN A 225 2.54 -12.60 -10.67
CA ASN A 225 1.76 -11.78 -11.61
C ASN A 225 0.28 -12.15 -11.62
N LEU A 226 -0.59 -11.18 -11.31
CA LEU A 226 -2.03 -11.39 -11.17
C LEU A 226 -2.81 -10.42 -12.05
N CYS A 227 -3.90 -10.91 -12.65
CA CYS A 227 -4.84 -10.11 -13.43
C CYS A 227 -6.21 -10.16 -12.77
N GLU A 228 -6.80 -9.00 -12.44
CA GLU A 228 -8.18 -8.89 -11.97
C GLU A 228 -9.00 -8.00 -12.89
N LEU A 229 -9.96 -8.60 -13.60
CA LEU A 229 -10.93 -7.89 -14.42
C LEU A 229 -12.34 -8.14 -13.91
N GLY A 230 -13.14 -7.08 -13.81
CA GLY A 230 -14.52 -7.20 -13.36
C GLY A 230 -15.30 -5.90 -13.39
N PRO A 231 -16.53 -5.89 -12.86
CA PRO A 231 -17.37 -4.70 -12.77
C PRO A 231 -16.70 -3.56 -12.01
N LYS A 232 -17.15 -2.32 -12.25
CA LYS A 232 -16.70 -1.17 -11.47
C LYS A 232 -17.08 -1.34 -9.99
N SER A 233 -16.32 -0.70 -9.11
CA SER A 233 -16.63 -0.63 -7.67
C SER A 233 -16.62 -1.97 -6.94
N THR A 234 -15.69 -2.88 -7.27
CA THR A 234 -15.46 -4.15 -6.54
C THR A 234 -14.25 -4.09 -5.59
N GLY A 235 -13.67 -2.90 -5.37
CA GLY A 235 -12.51 -2.70 -4.47
C GLY A 235 -11.16 -3.14 -5.01
N LYS A 236 -11.05 -3.47 -6.30
CA LYS A 236 -9.83 -4.01 -6.95
C LYS A 236 -8.57 -3.19 -6.68
N SER A 237 -8.66 -1.87 -6.89
CA SER A 237 -7.52 -0.96 -6.70
C SER A 237 -7.31 -0.56 -5.23
N HIS A 238 -8.30 -0.80 -4.35
CA HIS A 238 -8.23 -0.41 -2.94
C HIS A 238 -7.14 -1.20 -2.20
N VAL A 239 -7.06 -2.52 -2.42
CA VAL A 239 -6.05 -3.37 -1.76
C VAL A 239 -4.63 -2.86 -2.00
N TYR A 240 -4.30 -2.59 -3.27
CA TYR A 240 -2.97 -2.14 -3.68
C TYR A 240 -2.69 -0.68 -3.31
N LYS A 241 -3.70 0.12 -3.00
CA LYS A 241 -3.53 1.53 -2.63
C LYS A 241 -3.48 1.74 -1.11
N GLU A 242 -4.25 0.97 -0.36
CA GLU A 242 -4.62 1.32 1.02
C GLU A 242 -4.12 0.31 2.07
N ILE A 243 -3.74 -0.91 1.68
CA ILE A 243 -3.35 -1.98 2.62
C ILE A 243 -1.86 -2.02 2.93
N SER A 244 -1.01 -1.77 1.93
CA SER A 244 0.44 -1.87 2.08
C SER A 244 1.15 -0.58 1.68
N PRO A 245 2.13 -0.11 2.49
CA PRO A 245 3.01 0.99 2.09
C PRO A 245 4.02 0.57 1.02
N ASN A 246 4.13 -0.71 0.69
CA ASN A 246 5.10 -1.26 -0.28
C ASN A 246 4.48 -1.60 -1.64
N THR A 247 3.34 -0.99 -1.96
CA THR A 247 2.73 -1.10 -3.29
C THR A 247 2.67 0.25 -3.97
N ILE A 248 2.90 0.25 -5.29
CA ILE A 248 2.63 1.41 -6.14
C ILE A 248 1.51 1.09 -7.13
N LEU A 249 0.49 1.95 -7.17
CA LEU A 249 -0.60 1.89 -8.14
C LEU A 249 -0.37 2.94 -9.24
N MET A 250 -0.10 2.46 -10.45
CA MET A 250 0.09 3.27 -11.64
C MET A 250 -1.28 3.57 -12.27
N SER A 251 -1.76 4.81 -12.12
CA SER A 251 -3.00 5.27 -12.75
C SER A 251 -2.74 5.87 -14.14
N GLY A 252 -3.61 5.57 -15.11
CA GLY A 252 -3.56 6.16 -16.46
C GLY A 252 -2.65 5.42 -17.47
N GLY A 253 -2.10 4.27 -17.07
CA GLY A 253 -1.45 3.27 -17.93
C GLY A 253 -0.20 3.70 -18.71
N GLN A 254 0.15 4.98 -18.77
CA GLN A 254 1.36 5.44 -19.45
C GLN A 254 2.60 5.20 -18.60
N THR A 255 3.55 4.45 -19.15
CA THR A 255 4.84 4.21 -18.50
C THR A 255 5.96 4.15 -19.53
N THR A 256 7.20 4.06 -19.05
CA THR A 256 8.41 3.87 -19.85
C THR A 256 9.22 2.74 -19.26
N VAL A 257 10.10 2.15 -20.07
CA VAL A 257 11.06 1.15 -19.59
C VAL A 257 11.98 1.75 -18.52
N ALA A 258 12.33 3.03 -18.64
CA ALA A 258 13.16 3.71 -17.64
C ALA A 258 12.46 3.84 -16.28
N ASN A 259 11.16 4.16 -16.28
CA ASN A 259 10.38 4.30 -15.06
C ASN A 259 10.13 2.94 -14.39
N LEU A 260 9.70 1.94 -15.17
CA LEU A 260 9.32 0.65 -14.64
C LEU A 260 10.53 -0.22 -14.27
N PHE A 261 11.56 -0.26 -15.13
CA PHE A 261 12.65 -1.23 -15.03
C PHE A 261 14.01 -0.62 -14.69
N TYR A 262 14.60 0.15 -15.61
CA TYR A 262 15.94 0.70 -15.40
C TYR A 262 16.20 1.92 -16.27
N ASN A 263 16.60 3.00 -15.61
CA ASN A 263 16.98 4.24 -16.26
C ASN A 263 18.49 4.23 -16.58
N MET A 264 18.82 4.19 -17.87
CA MET A 264 20.22 4.16 -18.34
C MET A 264 20.97 5.48 -18.07
N GLY A 265 20.26 6.61 -18.01
CA GLY A 265 20.84 7.93 -17.78
C GLY A 265 21.27 8.13 -16.34
N THR A 266 20.41 7.75 -15.39
CA THR A 266 20.72 7.83 -13.94
C THR A 266 21.37 6.56 -13.40
N ARG A 267 21.38 5.47 -14.18
CA ARG A 267 21.84 4.13 -13.77
C ARG A 267 21.11 3.57 -12.54
N GLN A 268 19.84 3.93 -12.40
CA GLN A 268 19.00 3.51 -11.27
C GLN A 268 17.94 2.51 -11.73
N ILE A 269 17.64 1.56 -10.85
CA ILE A 269 16.50 0.66 -11.00
C ILE A 269 15.20 1.47 -10.95
N GLY A 270 14.18 0.98 -11.66
CA GLY A 270 12.84 1.55 -11.70
C GLY A 270 11.96 0.96 -10.61
N LEU A 271 10.65 1.15 -10.77
CA LEU A 271 9.64 0.74 -9.78
C LEU A 271 9.76 -0.72 -9.34
N VAL A 272 10.03 -1.66 -10.25
CA VAL A 272 10.12 -3.09 -9.89
C VAL A 272 11.26 -3.40 -8.90
N GLY A 273 12.25 -2.50 -8.76
CA GLY A 273 13.34 -2.64 -7.81
C GLY A 273 13.04 -2.14 -6.41
N PHE A 274 11.98 -1.34 -6.23
CA PHE A 274 11.71 -0.62 -4.97
C PHE A 274 10.42 -1.06 -4.28
N TRP A 275 9.49 -1.65 -5.04
CA TRP A 275 8.14 -1.98 -4.59
C TRP A 275 7.96 -3.49 -4.55
N ASP A 276 7.16 -3.97 -3.59
CA ASP A 276 6.81 -5.39 -3.50
C ASP A 276 5.73 -5.72 -4.56
N VAL A 277 4.87 -4.75 -4.88
CA VAL A 277 3.87 -4.85 -5.96
C VAL A 277 3.87 -3.58 -6.81
N VAL A 278 3.87 -3.76 -8.14
CA VAL A 278 3.56 -2.70 -9.11
C VAL A 278 2.23 -3.04 -9.76
N ALA A 279 1.18 -2.31 -9.38
CA ALA A 279 -0.17 -2.49 -9.89
C ALA A 279 -0.49 -1.48 -11.00
N PHE A 280 -0.96 -1.95 -12.14
CA PHE A 280 -1.49 -1.13 -13.22
C PHE A 280 -3.00 -1.00 -13.06
N ASP A 281 -3.46 0.20 -12.71
CA ASP A 281 -4.89 0.52 -12.71
C ASP A 281 -5.32 0.84 -14.14
N GLU A 282 -6.52 0.42 -14.51
CA GLU A 282 -7.06 0.54 -15.87
C GLU A 282 -6.16 -0.09 -16.94
N VAL A 283 -6.11 -1.43 -16.98
CA VAL A 283 -5.33 -2.18 -17.98
C VAL A 283 -5.48 -1.71 -19.44
N ALA A 284 -6.67 -1.26 -19.82
CA ALA A 284 -6.94 -0.75 -21.18
C ALA A 284 -6.09 0.46 -21.55
N GLY A 285 -5.66 1.25 -20.57
CA GLY A 285 -4.81 2.42 -20.75
C GLY A 285 -3.32 2.12 -20.84
N ILE A 286 -2.88 0.87 -20.63
CA ILE A 286 -1.46 0.53 -20.58
C ILE A 286 -0.79 0.86 -21.91
N ARG A 287 0.21 1.74 -21.85
CA ARG A 287 0.99 2.14 -23.02
C ARG A 287 2.43 2.41 -22.62
N PHE A 288 3.33 1.60 -23.18
CA PHE A 288 4.76 1.86 -23.14
C PHE A 288 5.15 2.84 -24.25
N LYS A 289 5.90 3.89 -23.90
CA LYS A 289 6.49 4.80 -24.91
C LYS A 289 7.60 4.09 -25.70
N ASP A 290 8.31 3.18 -25.05
CA ASP A 290 9.36 2.36 -25.63
C ASP A 290 8.76 1.14 -26.37
N LYS A 291 9.24 0.87 -27.58
CA LYS A 291 8.73 -0.23 -28.43
C LYS A 291 8.97 -1.62 -27.82
N ASP A 292 10.00 -1.76 -27.01
CA ASP A 292 10.41 -3.01 -26.36
C ASP A 292 9.84 -3.20 -24.96
N GLY A 293 9.04 -2.24 -24.46
CA GLY A 293 8.55 -2.27 -23.08
C GLY A 293 7.71 -3.51 -22.73
N ILE A 294 6.83 -3.94 -23.63
CA ILE A 294 6.02 -5.16 -23.45
C ILE A 294 6.91 -6.41 -23.46
N GLN A 295 7.93 -6.46 -24.32
CA GLN A 295 8.85 -7.61 -24.37
C GLN A 295 9.66 -7.74 -23.09
N ILE A 296 10.19 -6.64 -22.58
CA ILE A 296 10.92 -6.60 -21.31
C ILE A 296 10.01 -7.00 -20.14
N LEU A 297 8.77 -6.52 -20.15
CA LEU A 297 7.77 -6.91 -19.14
C LEU A 297 7.48 -8.41 -19.18
N LYS A 298 7.38 -9.03 -20.36
CA LYS A 298 7.25 -10.49 -20.48
C LYS A 298 8.45 -11.22 -19.91
N ASP A 299 9.66 -10.80 -20.25
CA ASP A 299 10.88 -11.46 -19.76
C ASP A 299 10.98 -11.36 -18.22
N TYR A 300 10.63 -10.20 -17.68
CA TYR A 300 10.51 -9.97 -16.24
C TYR A 300 9.48 -10.88 -15.59
N MET A 301 8.23 -10.85 -16.05
CA MET A 301 7.14 -11.64 -15.47
C MET A 301 7.46 -13.15 -15.44
N ALA A 302 8.19 -13.65 -16.45
CA ALA A 302 8.59 -15.06 -16.52
C ALA A 302 9.71 -15.45 -15.53
N SER A 303 10.61 -14.53 -15.19
CA SER A 303 11.90 -14.89 -14.56
C SER A 303 12.27 -14.07 -13.32
N GLY A 304 11.51 -13.04 -12.98
CA GLY A 304 11.89 -12.02 -11.99
C GLY A 304 13.12 -11.20 -12.43
N SER A 305 13.49 -11.26 -13.72
CA SER A 305 14.70 -10.62 -14.23
C SER A 305 14.49 -9.97 -15.58
N PHE A 306 15.23 -8.91 -15.86
CA PHE A 306 15.16 -8.22 -17.14
C PHE A 306 16.55 -7.82 -17.63
N ALA A 307 16.73 -7.81 -18.95
CA ALA A 307 17.95 -7.34 -19.59
C ALA A 307 17.78 -5.89 -20.05
N ARG A 308 18.70 -5.01 -19.64
CA ARG A 308 18.78 -3.65 -20.17
C ARG A 308 20.23 -3.23 -20.36
N GLY A 309 20.60 -2.90 -21.60
CA GLY A 309 21.98 -2.62 -21.96
C GLY A 309 22.82 -3.91 -21.97
N LYS A 310 23.90 -3.95 -21.18
CA LYS A 310 24.82 -5.11 -21.09
C LYS A 310 24.61 -5.96 -19.82
N GLU A 311 23.68 -5.58 -18.95
CA GLU A 311 23.46 -6.23 -17.66
C GLU A 311 22.05 -6.82 -17.57
N GLN A 312 21.96 -7.98 -16.93
CA GLN A 312 20.73 -8.55 -16.43
C GLN A 312 20.54 -8.09 -14.99
N LYS A 313 19.32 -7.66 -14.64
CA LYS A 313 18.96 -7.24 -13.29
C LYS A 313 17.79 -8.07 -12.80
N ASN A 314 17.82 -8.40 -11.51
CA ASN A 314 16.74 -9.12 -10.84
C ASN A 314 15.92 -8.13 -10.01
N ALA A 315 14.64 -8.42 -9.88
CA ALA A 315 13.69 -7.71 -9.04
C ALA A 315 12.62 -8.69 -8.54
N ASN A 316 12.00 -8.36 -7.41
CA ASN A 316 11.06 -9.26 -6.74
C ASN A 316 9.61 -8.79 -6.88
N ALA A 317 9.37 -7.60 -7.42
CA ALA A 317 8.05 -7.01 -7.49
C ALA A 317 7.06 -7.87 -8.28
N SER A 318 5.91 -8.14 -7.70
CA SER A 318 4.78 -8.72 -8.42
C SER A 318 4.13 -7.69 -9.34
N ILE A 319 3.72 -8.10 -10.54
CA ILE A 319 2.97 -7.22 -11.45
C ILE A 319 1.49 -7.55 -11.37
N VAL A 320 0.68 -6.56 -10.98
CA VAL A 320 -0.76 -6.72 -10.91
C VAL A 320 -1.45 -5.87 -11.98
N PHE A 321 -2.44 -6.44 -12.65
CA PHE A 321 -3.22 -5.78 -13.68
C PHE A 321 -4.68 -5.67 -13.22
N VAL A 322 -5.18 -4.45 -13.05
CA VAL A 322 -6.54 -4.19 -12.60
C VAL A 322 -7.34 -3.48 -13.69
N GLY A 323 -8.48 -4.03 -14.07
CA GLY A 323 -9.27 -3.49 -15.18
C GLY A 323 -10.76 -3.70 -15.05
N ASN A 324 -11.51 -2.90 -15.81
CA ASN A 324 -12.97 -3.02 -15.84
C ASN A 324 -13.42 -3.80 -17.07
N VAL A 325 -14.45 -4.64 -16.88
CA VAL A 325 -15.20 -5.24 -17.98
C VAL A 325 -16.48 -4.44 -18.17
N ASN A 326 -16.68 -3.87 -19.37
CA ASN A 326 -17.80 -2.96 -19.66
C ASN A 326 -19.05 -3.66 -20.22
N GLN A 327 -19.04 -4.98 -20.32
CA GLN A 327 -20.16 -5.80 -20.80
C GLN A 327 -20.30 -7.06 -19.94
N SER A 328 -21.43 -7.78 -20.05
CA SER A 328 -21.59 -9.04 -19.33
C SER A 328 -20.55 -10.07 -19.78
N ILE A 329 -20.13 -10.94 -18.86
CA ILE A 329 -19.16 -12.00 -19.15
C ILE A 329 -19.68 -12.93 -20.25
N GLU A 330 -20.97 -13.25 -20.24
CA GLU A 330 -21.60 -14.06 -21.29
C GLU A 330 -21.48 -13.40 -22.67
N SER A 331 -21.74 -12.09 -22.77
CA SER A 331 -21.59 -11.35 -24.04
C SER A 331 -20.13 -11.30 -24.48
N LEU A 332 -19.22 -11.12 -23.52
CA LEU A 332 -17.79 -11.08 -23.79
C LEU A 332 -17.28 -12.40 -24.36
N LEU A 333 -17.66 -13.53 -23.79
CA LEU A 333 -17.24 -14.85 -24.26
C LEU A 333 -17.85 -15.21 -25.63
N LYS A 334 -18.99 -14.60 -26.01
CA LYS A 334 -19.57 -14.76 -27.35
C LYS A 334 -18.87 -13.92 -28.42
N THR A 335 -18.24 -12.81 -28.03
CA THR A 335 -17.68 -11.82 -28.97
C THR A 335 -16.15 -11.78 -28.99
N SER A 336 -15.48 -12.24 -27.93
CA SER A 336 -14.04 -12.16 -27.74
C SER A 336 -13.60 -13.11 -26.61
N HIS A 337 -12.59 -12.71 -25.81
CA HIS A 337 -12.03 -13.45 -24.69
C HIS A 337 -11.90 -12.57 -23.44
N LEU A 338 -11.65 -13.19 -22.29
CA LEU A 338 -11.61 -12.52 -20.98
C LEU A 338 -10.51 -11.45 -20.84
N PHE A 339 -9.45 -11.53 -21.64
CA PHE A 339 -8.37 -10.54 -21.70
C PHE A 339 -8.62 -9.40 -22.71
N SER A 340 -9.77 -9.34 -23.38
CA SER A 340 -10.06 -8.27 -24.35
C SER A 340 -9.93 -6.85 -23.82
N PRO A 341 -10.09 -6.56 -22.49
CA PRO A 341 -9.86 -5.22 -21.98
C PRO A 341 -8.41 -4.74 -22.04
N PHE A 342 -7.43 -5.63 -22.26
CA PHE A 342 -6.04 -5.22 -22.45
C PHE A 342 -5.86 -4.44 -23.77
N PRO A 343 -4.79 -3.63 -23.89
CA PRO A 343 -4.46 -2.96 -25.14
C PRO A 343 -4.20 -3.96 -26.25
N GLU A 344 -4.43 -3.58 -27.52
CA GLU A 344 -4.24 -4.45 -28.69
C GLU A 344 -2.85 -5.11 -28.76
N ALA A 345 -1.82 -4.38 -28.33
CA ALA A 345 -0.44 -4.89 -28.28
C ALA A 345 -0.21 -6.02 -27.26
N MET A 346 -1.19 -6.29 -26.38
CA MET A 346 -1.11 -7.29 -25.31
C MET A 346 -2.28 -8.27 -25.35
N ASN A 347 -3.48 -7.83 -25.77
CA ASN A 347 -4.70 -8.61 -25.64
C ASN A 347 -4.70 -9.92 -26.47
N SER A 348 -3.88 -9.98 -27.52
CA SER A 348 -3.73 -11.13 -28.41
C SER A 348 -2.37 -11.82 -28.27
N ASP A 349 -1.53 -11.41 -27.31
CA ASP A 349 -0.22 -11.99 -27.06
C ASP A 349 -0.33 -13.15 -26.07
N THR A 350 -0.45 -14.37 -26.58
CA THR A 350 -0.57 -15.58 -25.74
C THR A 350 0.64 -15.75 -24.81
N ALA A 351 1.84 -15.39 -25.27
CA ALA A 351 3.04 -15.48 -24.45
C ALA A 351 2.99 -14.51 -23.25
N PHE A 352 2.32 -13.37 -23.38
CA PHE A 352 2.08 -12.49 -22.24
C PHE A 352 1.20 -13.17 -21.18
N PHE A 353 0.13 -13.85 -21.60
CA PHE A 353 -0.79 -14.52 -20.67
C PHE A 353 -0.21 -15.77 -20.02
N ASP A 354 0.67 -16.50 -20.69
CA ASP A 354 1.39 -17.66 -20.11
C ASP A 354 2.24 -17.29 -18.89
N ARG A 355 2.46 -15.99 -18.64
CA ARG A 355 3.25 -15.46 -17.52
C ARG A 355 2.40 -14.89 -16.38
N MET A 356 1.07 -14.98 -16.51
CA MET A 356 0.14 -14.70 -15.42
C MET A 356 0.02 -15.94 -14.54
N HIS A 357 0.17 -15.76 -13.23
CA HIS A 357 0.00 -16.83 -12.26
C HIS A 357 -1.48 -17.07 -11.98
N TYR A 358 -2.29 -16.01 -11.96
CA TYR A 358 -3.72 -16.12 -11.71
C TYR A 358 -4.54 -15.05 -12.41
N TYR A 359 -5.71 -15.46 -12.92
CA TYR A 359 -6.77 -14.56 -13.37
C TYR A 359 -7.87 -14.55 -12.32
N LEU A 360 -8.00 -13.45 -11.59
CA LEU A 360 -9.01 -13.26 -10.57
C LEU A 360 -10.33 -12.79 -11.23
N PRO A 361 -11.42 -13.58 -11.13
CA PRO A 361 -12.71 -13.23 -11.69
C PRO A 361 -13.37 -12.13 -10.85
N GLY A 362 -13.08 -10.87 -11.15
CA GLY A 362 -13.57 -9.72 -10.38
C GLY A 362 -15.09 -9.56 -10.39
N TRP A 363 -15.82 -10.31 -11.23
CA TRP A 363 -17.29 -10.39 -11.22
C TRP A 363 -17.87 -11.32 -10.15
N GLU A 364 -17.05 -12.17 -9.52
CA GLU A 364 -17.45 -13.00 -8.37
C GLU A 364 -17.24 -12.29 -7.02
N ILE A 365 -16.78 -11.04 -7.08
CA ILE A 365 -16.60 -10.17 -5.92
C ILE A 365 -17.76 -9.19 -5.82
N PRO A 366 -18.43 -9.07 -4.66
CA PRO A 366 -19.52 -8.12 -4.44
C PRO A 366 -19.06 -6.67 -4.54
N LEU A 367 -20.02 -5.77 -4.75
CA LEU A 367 -19.75 -4.35 -4.87
C LEU A 367 -19.36 -3.75 -3.51
N TYR A 368 -18.44 -2.78 -3.56
CA TYR A 368 -17.75 -2.13 -2.43
C TYR A 368 -18.69 -1.51 -1.38
N GLY A 369 -19.98 -1.27 -1.67
CA GLY A 369 -20.92 -0.71 -0.69
C GLY A 369 -21.48 -1.73 0.31
N GLN A 370 -21.43 -3.03 0.00
CA GLN A 370 -22.28 -4.03 0.65
C GLN A 370 -21.61 -4.86 1.75
N VAL A 371 -20.27 -4.87 1.85
CA VAL A 371 -19.51 -5.90 2.59
C VAL A 371 -18.28 -5.40 3.37
N TRP A 372 -18.08 -4.08 3.42
CA TRP A 372 -16.96 -3.49 4.15
C TRP A 372 -17.37 -3.24 5.60
N ILE A 373 -16.42 -3.35 6.53
CA ILE A 373 -16.69 -3.13 7.97
C ILE A 373 -17.32 -1.74 8.15
N HIS A 374 -18.58 -1.71 8.57
CA HIS A 374 -19.37 -0.50 8.80
C HIS A 374 -19.64 -0.24 10.29
N SER A 375 -19.23 -1.15 11.17
CA SER A 375 -19.52 -1.15 12.60
C SER A 375 -18.42 -1.85 13.37
#